data_AF-A0A2W6X139-F1
#
_entry.id   AF-A0A2W6X139-F1
#
_cell.length_a   1.000
_cell.length_b   1.000
_cell.length_c   1.000
_cell.angle_alpha   90.00
_cell.angle_beta   90.00
_cell.angle_gamma   90.00
#
_symmetry.space_group_name_H-M   'P 1'
#
loop_
_entity.id
_entity.type
_entity.pdbx_description
1 polymer ?
#
loop_
_entity_poly.entity_id
_entity_poly.type
_entity_poly.pdbx_seq_one_letter_code
_entity_poly.pdbx_strand_id
1 'polypeptide(L)' 'MPFLSDRKSYDDATDLIARFGDDAGYEAAALADRSRDVGNYLRFCHWRQIERMIVLLSIEHVVGTLH' A
#
# COMPACT_ATOMS: atom_id res chain seq x y z
N MET A 1 18.19 -9.11 11.34
CA MET A 1 16.76 -8.75 11.26
C MET A 1 16.64 -7.69 10.17
N PRO A 2 16.04 -7.95 9.00
CA PRO A 2 16.10 -6.97 7.92
C PRO A 2 15.08 -5.87 8.18
N PHE A 3 15.52 -4.90 8.97
CA PHE A 3 14.94 -3.56 9.09
C PHE A 3 15.29 -2.78 7.82
N LEU A 4 14.48 -2.93 6.78
CA LEU A 4 14.33 -1.96 5.71
C LEU A 4 12.87 -2.03 5.26
N SER A 5 11.97 -1.62 6.15
CA SER A 5 10.68 -1.06 5.74
C SER A 5 11.00 0.24 5.04
N ASP A 6 11.35 0.09 3.78
CA ASP A 6 12.05 1.04 2.93
C ASP A 6 11.18 2.27 2.71
N ARG A 7 11.78 3.48 2.74
CA ARG A 7 11.11 4.74 2.35
C ARG A 7 10.34 4.59 1.04
N LYS A 8 10.83 3.70 0.17
CA LYS A 8 10.17 3.29 -1.08
C LYS A 8 8.75 2.75 -0.89
N SER A 9 8.48 1.90 0.10
CA SER A 9 7.12 1.38 0.33
C SER A 9 6.14 2.47 0.80
N TYR A 10 6.65 3.49 1.51
CA TYR A 10 5.85 4.66 1.86
C TYR A 10 5.59 5.56 0.64
N ASP A 11 6.62 5.77 -0.19
CA ASP A 11 6.50 6.51 -1.45
C ASP A 11 5.50 5.82 -2.39
N ASP A 12 5.58 4.50 -2.56
CA ASP A 12 4.67 3.70 -3.37
C ASP A 12 3.22 3.76 -2.83
N ALA A 13 3.04 3.74 -1.50
CA ALA A 13 1.72 3.92 -0.88
C ALA A 13 1.16 5.33 -1.12
N THR A 14 2.00 6.35 -1.04
CA THR A 14 1.62 7.75 -1.25
C THR A 14 1.29 8.02 -2.72
N ASP A 15 2.06 7.46 -3.66
CA ASP A 15 1.77 7.54 -5.10
C ASP A 15 0.43 6.85 -5.42
N LEU A 16 0.18 5.67 -4.84
CA LEU A 16 -1.10 4.99 -5.01
C LEU A 16 -2.27 5.84 -4.48
N ILE A 17 -2.15 6.41 -3.28
CA ILE A 17 -3.17 7.30 -2.72
C ILE A 17 -3.36 8.55 -3.59
N ALA A 18 -2.27 9.16 -4.07
CA ALA A 18 -2.34 10.34 -4.92
C ALA A 18 -3.01 10.07 -6.28
N ARG A 19 -2.83 8.85 -6.81
CA ARG A 19 -3.36 8.45 -8.13
C ARG A 19 -4.77 7.89 -8.08
N PHE A 20 -5.11 7.15 -7.03
CA PHE A 20 -6.35 6.37 -6.94
C PHE A 20 -7.26 6.83 -5.79
N GLY A 21 -6.81 7.68 -4.88
CA GLY A 21 -7.60 8.18 -3.76
C GLY A 21 -8.14 7.04 -2.90
N ASP A 22 -9.46 6.99 -2.73
CA ASP A 22 -10.15 5.95 -1.94
C ASP A 22 -9.98 4.54 -2.51
N ASP A 23 -9.70 4.41 -3.82
CA ASP A 23 -9.49 3.12 -4.48
C ASP A 23 -8.06 2.58 -4.33
N ALA A 24 -7.14 3.36 -3.75
CA ALA A 24 -5.74 2.97 -3.62
C ALA A 24 -5.53 1.66 -2.86
N GLY A 25 -6.38 1.37 -1.86
CA GLY A 25 -6.34 0.12 -1.12
C GLY A 25 -6.71 -1.09 -2.00
N TYR A 26 -7.69 -0.94 -2.88
CA TYR A 26 -8.09 -1.99 -3.82
C TYR A 26 -7.00 -2.27 -4.85
N GLU A 27 -6.33 -1.23 -5.36
CA GLU A 27 -5.24 -1.44 -6.32
C GLU A 27 -4.01 -2.10 -5.70
N ALA A 28 -3.67 -1.77 -4.46
CA ALA A 28 -2.61 -2.49 -3.75
C ALA A 28 -2.95 -3.97 -3.57
N ALA A 29 -4.21 -4.30 -3.27
CA ALA A 29 -4.68 -5.68 -3.17
C ALA A 29 -4.59 -6.41 -4.52
N ALA A 30 -5.05 -5.78 -5.61
CA ALA A 30 -4.98 -6.34 -6.96
C ALA A 30 -3.53 -6.58 -7.42
N LEU A 31 -2.60 -5.70 -7.05
CA LEU A 31 -1.17 -5.86 -7.33
C LEU A 31 -0.54 -7.00 -6.50
N ALA A 32 -0.99 -7.20 -5.27
CA ALA A 32 -0.61 -8.35 -4.47
C ALA A 32 -1.07 -9.66 -5.13
N ASP A 33 -2.35 -9.75 -5.50
CA ASP A 33 -2.92 -10.96 -6.11
C ASP A 33 -2.23 -11.28 -7.45
N ARG A 34 -2.00 -10.29 -8.31
CA ARG A 34 -1.20 -10.50 -9.53
C ARG A 34 0.19 -11.03 -9.23
N SER A 35 0.85 -10.52 -8.18
CA SER A 35 2.18 -10.97 -7.79
C SER A 35 2.19 -12.42 -7.30
N ARG A 36 1.10 -12.86 -6.65
CA ARG A 36 0.87 -14.25 -6.25
C ARG A 36 0.67 -15.15 -7.47
N ASP A 37 -0.09 -14.69 -8.47
CA ASP A 37 -0.37 -15.46 -9.69
C ASP A 37 0.90 -15.76 -10.49
N VAL A 38 1.87 -14.83 -10.50
CA VAL A 38 3.19 -15.06 -11.13
C VAL A 38 4.17 -15.81 -10.22
N GLY A 39 3.74 -16.25 -9.04
CA GLY A 39 4.57 -16.99 -8.07
C GLY A 39 5.64 -16.14 -7.36
N ASN A 40 5.54 -14.81 -7.41
CA ASN A 40 6.51 -13.91 -6.78
C ASN A 40 6.08 -13.54 -5.35
N TYR A 41 6.38 -14.43 -4.41
CA TYR A 41 6.03 -14.27 -3.00
C TYR A 41 6.68 -13.06 -2.32
N LEU A 42 7.87 -12.63 -2.75
CA LEU A 42 8.51 -11.42 -2.22
C LEU A 42 7.72 -10.16 -2.58
N ARG A 43 7.31 -10.07 -3.85
CA ARG A 43 6.48 -8.96 -4.35
C ARG A 43 5.08 -9.00 -3.73
N PHE A 44 4.52 -10.19 -3.52
CA PHE A 44 3.26 -10.35 -2.79
C PHE A 44 3.34 -9.76 -1.39
N CYS A 45 4.33 -10.17 -0.57
CA CYS A 45 4.50 -9.64 0.78
C CYS A 45 4.69 -8.12 0.80
N HIS A 46 5.43 -7.58 -0.19
CA HIS A 46 5.62 -6.13 -0.36
C HIS A 46 4.28 -5.40 -0.60
N TRP A 47 3.45 -5.88 -1.54
CA TRP A 47 2.15 -5.25 -1.81
C TRP A 47 1.16 -5.39 -0.65
N ARG A 48 1.19 -6.50 0.09
CA ARG A 48 0.40 -6.66 1.32
C ARG A 48 0.83 -5.67 2.42
N GLN A 49 2.12 -5.35 2.49
CA GLN A 49 2.62 -4.32 3.41
C GLN A 49 2.13 -2.93 2.98
N ILE A 50 2.18 -2.60 1.69
CA ILE A 50 1.68 -1.34 1.13
C ILE A 50 0.16 -1.20 1.35
N GLU A 51 -0.64 -2.23 1.05
CA GLU A 51 -2.10 -2.24 1.27
C GLU A 51 -2.44 -1.86 2.72
N ARG A 52 -1.78 -2.52 3.69
CA ARG A 52 -1.97 -2.19 5.12
C ARG A 52 -1.57 -0.76 5.45
N MET A 53 -0.50 -0.25 4.84
CA MET A 53 -0.03 1.11 5.07
C MET A 53 -1.01 2.14 4.48
N ILE A 54 -1.55 1.88 3.29
CA ILE A 54 -2.58 2.72 2.67
C ILE A 54 -3.82 2.80 3.57
N VAL A 55 -4.32 1.67 4.08
CA VAL A 55 -5.47 1.67 4.99
C VAL A 55 -5.21 2.53 6.24
N LEU A 56 -4.03 2.44 6.84
CA LEU A 56 -3.66 3.27 7.99
C LEU A 56 -3.62 4.76 7.64
N LEU A 57 -2.96 5.12 6.53
CA LEU A 57 -2.83 6.50 6.07
C LEU A 57 -4.19 7.09 5.65
N SER A 58 -5.07 6.31 5.03
CA SER A 58 -6.43 6.74 4.68
C SER A 58 -7.27 7.03 5.93
N ILE A 59 -7.13 6.23 7.00
CA ILE A 59 -7.80 6.50 8.27
C ILE A 59 -7.28 7.81 8.88
N GLU A 60 -5.96 8.03 8.90
CA GLU A 60 -5.37 9.28 9.41
C GLU A 60 -5.78 10.50 8.57
N HIS A 61 -5.87 10.36 7.25
CA HIS A 61 -6.30 11.43 6.34
C HIS A 61 -7.79 11.79 6.53
N VAL A 62 -8.65 10.80 6.79
CA VAL A 62 -10.07 11.02 7.13
C VAL A 62 -10.22 11.69 8.49
N VAL A 63 -9.42 11.32 9.49
CA VAL A 63 -9.47 11.93 10.84
C VAL A 63 -8.88 13.35 10.86
N GLY A 64 -7.89 13.64 10.02
CA GLY A 64 -7.28 14.96 9.87
C GLY A 64 -8.15 15.99 9.14
N THR A 65 -9.24 15.57 8.49
CA THR A 65 -10.19 16.47 7.81
C THR A 65 -11.35 16.86 8.74
N LEU A 66 -11.05 17.22 9.99
CA LEU A 66 -11.96 18.02 10.80
C LEU A 66 -11.76 19.49 10.42
N HIS A 67 -12.60 19.97 9.49
CA HIS A 67 -12.89 21.40 9.29
C HIS A 67 -14.04 21.82 10.20
#